data_AF-A0A7S4UC00-F1
#
_entry.id   AF-A0A7S4UC00-F1
#
_cell.length_a   1.000
_cell.length_b   1.000
_cell.length_c   1.000
_cell.angle_alpha   90.00
_cell.angle_beta   90.00
_cell.angle_gamma   90.00
#
_symmetry.space_group_name_H-M   'P 1'
#
loop_
_entity.id
_entity.type
_entity.pdbx_description
1 polymer ?
#
loop_
_entity_poly.entity_id
_entity_poly.type
_entity_poly.pdbx_seq_one_letter_code
_entity_poly.pdbx_strand_id
1 'polypeptide(L)'
;VSAAAEFLFERAHTSHMKSFQNKEQMRMEGAIPSLVQVLSCPLSEARYNACSALSELAFQNKSNCLAILNTPGALESLTNLMSMREEVHQDDACLVINNCAAFCSEFCHRISLQPGLVDCLKKLAPDGCFN
;
A
#
# COMPACT_ATOMS: atom_id res chain seq x y z
N VAL A 1 7.63 2.57 17.97
CA VAL A 1 6.87 2.24 16.74
C VAL A 1 7.62 2.63 15.45
N SER A 2 8.83 3.23 15.50
CA SER A 2 9.59 3.64 14.29
C SER A 2 10.52 2.58 13.69
N ALA A 3 11.04 1.64 14.49
CA ALA A 3 12.16 0.78 14.05
C ALA A 3 11.82 -0.17 12.89
N ALA A 4 10.58 -0.66 12.81
CA ALA A 4 10.17 -1.52 11.70
C ALA A 4 10.00 -0.73 10.40
N ALA A 5 9.47 0.49 10.46
CA ALA A 5 9.30 1.36 9.29
C ALA A 5 10.66 1.85 8.75
N GLU A 6 11.56 2.28 9.63
CA GLU A 6 12.94 2.68 9.24
C GLU A 6 13.72 1.51 8.63
N PHE A 7 13.60 0.32 9.20
CA PHE A 7 14.23 -0.89 8.64
C PHE A 7 13.68 -1.26 7.25
N LEU A 8 12.44 -0.87 6.94
CA LEU A 8 11.80 -1.11 5.65
C LEU A 8 12.21 -0.09 4.59
N PHE A 9 12.36 1.17 4.97
CA PHE A 9 12.85 2.24 4.09
C PHE A 9 14.27 1.96 3.59
N GLU A 10 15.15 1.47 4.47
CA GLU A 10 16.53 1.07 4.14
C GLU A 10 16.61 -0.16 3.20
N ARG A 11 15.59 -1.03 3.16
CA ARG A 11 15.63 -2.30 2.41
C ARG A 11 14.81 -2.34 1.12
N ALA A 12 13.91 -1.38 0.91
CA ALA A 12 13.06 -1.31 -0.28
C ALA A 12 13.86 -1.04 -1.57
N HIS A 13 14.98 -0.34 -1.48
CA HIS A 13 15.87 -0.13 -2.61
C HIS A 13 16.85 -1.30 -2.78
N THR A 14 16.39 -2.50 -3.17
CA THR A 14 17.24 -3.43 -3.93
C THR A 14 16.45 -4.55 -4.60
N SER A 15 16.52 -4.53 -5.93
CA SER A 15 16.22 -5.64 -6.85
C SER A 15 17.14 -6.86 -6.61
N HIS A 16 16.90 -7.59 -5.52
CA HIS A 16 17.68 -8.75 -5.10
C HIS A 16 16.75 -9.91 -4.66
N MET A 17 17.05 -11.17 -4.97
CA MET A 17 16.17 -12.32 -4.60
C MET A 17 15.88 -12.43 -3.09
N LYS A 18 16.79 -11.91 -2.25
CA LYS A 18 16.59 -11.79 -0.79
C LYS A 18 15.44 -10.83 -0.43
N SER A 19 15.17 -9.83 -1.27
CA SER A 19 14.04 -8.91 -1.09
C SER A 19 12.72 -9.67 -1.17
N PHE A 20 12.54 -10.55 -2.16
CA PHE A 20 11.31 -11.35 -2.28
C PHE A 20 11.06 -12.25 -1.06
N GLN A 21 12.08 -12.99 -0.60
CA GLN A 21 11.96 -13.85 0.59
C GLN A 21 11.65 -13.05 1.86
N ASN A 22 12.26 -11.88 2.02
CA ASN A 22 11.97 -11.00 3.15
C ASN A 22 10.53 -10.49 3.12
N LYS A 23 10.04 -10.08 1.94
CA LYS A 23 8.65 -9.65 1.76
C LYS A 23 7.67 -10.75 2.16
N GLU A 24 7.95 -12.00 1.79
CA GLU A 24 7.14 -13.16 2.19
C GLU A 24 7.22 -13.41 3.70
N GLN A 25 8.42 -13.36 4.28
CA GLN A 25 8.59 -13.60 5.70
C GLN A 25 7.85 -12.55 6.54
N MET A 26 7.94 -11.29 6.16
CA MET A 26 7.18 -10.22 6.81
C MET A 26 5.67 -10.45 6.78
N ARG A 27 5.13 -10.94 5.66
CA ARG A 27 3.72 -11.35 5.60
C ARG A 27 3.44 -12.48 6.57
N MET A 28 4.30 -13.50 6.62
CA MET A 28 4.14 -14.65 7.53
C MET A 28 4.23 -14.25 9.01
N GLU A 29 5.01 -13.22 9.34
CA GLU A 29 5.13 -12.65 10.68
C GLU A 29 4.00 -11.66 11.05
N GLY A 30 3.02 -11.43 10.17
CA GLY A 30 1.85 -10.58 10.46
C GLY A 30 2.11 -9.08 10.32
N ALA A 31 3.15 -8.67 9.57
CA ALA A 31 3.43 -7.26 9.34
C ALA A 31 2.30 -6.55 8.58
N ILE A 32 1.68 -7.21 7.60
CA ILE A 32 0.65 -6.60 6.73
C ILE A 32 -0.59 -6.12 7.52
N PRO A 33 -1.24 -6.97 8.35
CA PRO A 33 -2.35 -6.49 9.19
C PRO A 33 -1.97 -5.34 10.12
N SER A 34 -0.76 -5.39 10.68
CA SER A 34 -0.24 -4.34 11.56
C SER A 34 -0.07 -3.01 10.81
N LEU A 35 0.49 -3.04 9.60
CA LEU A 35 0.66 -1.86 8.76
C LEU A 35 -0.68 -1.28 8.30
N VAL A 36 -1.65 -2.13 7.95
CA VAL A 36 -3.02 -1.70 7.61
C VAL A 36 -3.68 -0.98 8.78
N GLN A 37 -3.48 -1.45 10.02
CA GLN A 37 -3.98 -0.75 11.21
C GLN A 37 -3.35 0.64 11.37
N VAL A 38 -2.07 0.80 11.04
CA VAL A 38 -1.35 2.08 11.12
C VAL A 38 -1.87 3.10 10.09
N LEU A 39 -2.50 2.68 8.99
CA LEU A 39 -3.13 3.60 8.02
C LEU A 39 -4.20 4.50 8.64
N SER A 40 -4.79 4.10 9.77
CA SER A 40 -5.79 4.89 10.50
C SER A 40 -5.18 5.67 11.68
N CYS A 41 -3.85 5.68 11.82
CA CYS A 41 -3.16 6.45 12.87
C CYS A 41 -3.34 7.96 12.62
N PRO A 42 -3.52 8.80 13.66
CA PRO A 42 -3.62 10.25 13.49
C PRO A 42 -2.31 10.90 12.97
N LEU A 43 -1.17 10.23 13.14
CA LEU A 43 0.14 10.75 12.72
C LEU A 43 0.37 10.54 11.22
N SER A 44 0.50 11.63 10.47
CA SER A 44 0.73 11.63 9.02
C SER A 44 1.96 10.80 8.63
N GLU A 45 3.07 10.98 9.33
CA GLU A 45 4.32 10.25 9.11
C GLU A 45 4.16 8.74 9.31
N ALA A 46 3.35 8.31 10.29
CA ALA A 46 3.08 6.90 10.51
C ALA A 46 2.29 6.29 9.34
N ARG A 47 1.29 7.02 8.83
CA ARG A 47 0.50 6.59 7.66
C ARG A 47 1.36 6.52 6.40
N TYR A 48 2.19 7.52 6.16
CA TYR A 48 3.16 7.55 5.07
C TYR A 48 4.07 6.32 5.09
N ASN A 49 4.73 6.09 6.22
CA ASN A 49 5.62 4.96 6.39
C ASN A 49 4.91 3.62 6.19
N ALA A 50 3.65 3.52 6.64
CA ALA A 50 2.84 2.34 6.41
C ALA A 50 2.48 2.15 4.93
N CYS A 51 2.07 3.20 4.22
CA CYS A 51 1.81 3.14 2.77
C CYS A 51 3.07 2.74 1.99
N SER A 52 4.21 3.37 2.29
CA SER A 52 5.50 3.07 1.66
C SER A 52 5.93 1.60 1.89
N ALA A 53 5.79 1.11 3.13
CA ALA A 53 6.06 -0.29 3.43
C ALA A 53 5.10 -1.24 2.70
N LEU A 54 3.80 -0.93 2.66
CA LEU A 54 2.80 -1.74 1.97
C LEU A 54 3.01 -1.75 0.45
N SER A 55 3.43 -0.64 -0.14
CA SER A 55 3.66 -0.54 -1.58
C SER A 55 4.86 -1.40 -1.99
N GLU A 56 5.93 -1.37 -1.20
CA GLU A 56 7.09 -2.24 -1.39
C GLU A 56 6.74 -3.72 -1.20
N LEU A 57 5.99 -4.05 -0.14
CA LEU A 57 5.54 -5.42 0.11
C LEU A 57 4.68 -5.96 -1.04
N ALA A 58 3.85 -5.11 -1.66
CA ALA A 58 3.01 -5.47 -2.80
C ALA A 58 3.81 -5.61 -4.12
N PHE A 59 4.89 -4.83 -4.29
CA PHE A 59 5.61 -4.76 -5.55
C PHE A 59 6.18 -6.12 -5.97
N GLN A 60 5.74 -6.59 -7.15
CA GLN A 60 6.07 -7.90 -7.74
C GLN A 60 5.80 -9.10 -6.81
N ASN A 61 4.81 -8.98 -5.90
CA ASN A 61 4.47 -10.06 -4.98
C ASN A 61 2.95 -10.26 -4.86
N LYS A 62 2.43 -11.24 -5.60
CA LYS A 62 1.01 -11.59 -5.62
C LYS A 62 0.49 -12.02 -4.23
N SER A 63 1.26 -12.80 -3.47
CA SER A 63 0.85 -13.29 -2.14
C SER A 63 0.66 -12.15 -1.15
N ASN A 64 1.55 -11.16 -1.18
CA ASN A 64 1.43 -9.97 -0.35
C ASN A 64 0.29 -9.07 -0.82
N CYS A 65 0.12 -8.87 -2.13
CA CYS A 65 -1.05 -8.15 -2.65
C CYS A 65 -2.36 -8.76 -2.16
N LEU A 66 -2.47 -10.10 -2.23
CA LEU A 66 -3.62 -10.84 -1.70
C LEU A 66 -3.82 -10.60 -0.21
N ALA A 67 -2.75 -10.66 0.59
CA ALA A 67 -2.84 -10.44 2.03
C ALA A 67 -3.29 -9.00 2.37
N ILE A 68 -2.78 -8.00 1.66
CA ILE A 68 -3.19 -6.60 1.84
C ILE A 68 -4.67 -6.44 1.54
N LEU A 69 -5.11 -6.91 0.38
CA LEU A 69 -6.50 -6.75 -0.08
C LEU A 69 -7.50 -7.58 0.75
N ASN A 70 -7.07 -8.70 1.32
CA ASN A 70 -7.89 -9.52 2.22
C ASN A 70 -7.88 -9.03 3.67
N THR A 71 -7.01 -8.08 4.02
CA THR A 71 -7.02 -7.50 5.36
C THR A 71 -8.27 -6.62 5.52
N PRO A 72 -9.11 -6.86 6.54
CA PRO A 72 -10.30 -6.04 6.78
C PRO A 72 -9.95 -4.56 6.91
N GLY A 73 -10.74 -3.69 6.27
CA GLY A 73 -10.54 -2.24 6.30
C GLY A 73 -9.41 -1.70 5.42
N ALA A 74 -8.56 -2.54 4.81
CA ALA A 74 -7.43 -2.06 4.00
C ALA A 74 -7.86 -1.17 2.83
N LEU A 75 -8.83 -1.63 2.03
CA LEU A 75 -9.35 -0.87 0.89
C LEU A 75 -10.03 0.44 1.31
N GLU A 76 -10.73 0.44 2.45
CA GLU A 76 -11.37 1.63 2.98
C GLU A 76 -10.34 2.66 3.45
N SER A 77 -9.36 2.24 4.25
CA SER A 77 -8.28 3.12 4.72
C SER A 77 -7.47 3.70 3.56
N LEU A 78 -7.10 2.87 2.57
CA LEU A 78 -6.39 3.34 1.38
C LEU A 78 -7.21 4.34 0.56
N THR A 79 -8.51 4.08 0.37
CA THR A 79 -9.41 5.03 -0.33
C THR A 79 -9.53 6.35 0.41
N ASN A 80 -9.68 6.29 1.74
CA ASN A 80 -9.77 7.49 2.57
C ASN A 80 -8.49 8.33 2.43
N LEU A 81 -7.31 7.70 2.48
CA LEU A 81 -6.03 8.41 2.30
C LEU A 81 -5.89 9.05 0.91
N MET A 82 -6.29 8.34 -0.15
CA MET A 82 -6.31 8.92 -1.51
C MET A 82 -7.24 10.13 -1.63
N SER A 83 -8.26 10.24 -0.77
CA SER A 83 -9.22 11.35 -0.79
C SER A 83 -8.80 12.57 0.04
N MET A 84 -7.77 12.45 0.89
CA MET A 84 -7.29 13.53 1.76
C MET A 84 -6.50 14.55 0.94
N ARG A 85 -7.07 15.75 0.73
CA ARG A 85 -6.51 16.81 -0.14
C ARG A 85 -5.16 17.42 0.29
N GLU A 86 -4.71 17.19 1.52
CA GLU A 86 -3.61 17.95 2.12
C GLU A 86 -2.28 17.20 2.21
N GLU A 87 -2.22 15.94 1.78
CA GLU A 87 -1.06 15.08 2.09
C GLU A 87 -0.32 14.61 0.84
N VAL A 88 1.02 14.67 0.92
CA VAL A 88 2.00 14.03 0.01
C VAL A 88 1.78 12.50 -0.08
N HIS A 89 0.91 11.96 0.77
CA HIS A 89 0.67 10.54 0.96
C HIS A 89 -0.39 9.96 0.02
N GLN A 90 -1.01 10.79 -0.82
CA GLN A 90 -1.91 10.34 -1.89
C GLN A 90 -1.17 9.39 -2.85
N ASP A 91 0.04 9.75 -3.26
CA ASP A 91 0.81 8.99 -4.26
C ASP A 91 1.17 7.58 -3.75
N ASP A 92 1.55 7.45 -2.48
CA ASP A 92 1.89 6.14 -1.91
C ASP A 92 0.67 5.24 -1.75
N ALA A 93 -0.47 5.77 -1.30
CA ALA A 93 -1.71 5.00 -1.20
C ALA A 93 -2.15 4.51 -2.59
N CYS A 94 -2.01 5.37 -3.61
CA CYS A 94 -2.24 4.99 -5.01
C CYS A 94 -1.27 3.93 -5.48
N LEU A 95 0.00 4.03 -5.11
CA LEU A 95 1.02 3.06 -5.48
C LEU A 95 0.72 1.68 -4.88
N VAL A 96 0.23 1.60 -3.64
CA VAL A 96 -0.23 0.34 -3.04
C VAL A 96 -1.34 -0.28 -3.90
N ILE A 97 -2.37 0.50 -4.24
CA ILE A 97 -3.50 0.03 -5.07
C ILE A 97 -3.04 -0.36 -6.48
N ASN A 98 -2.16 0.43 -7.10
CA ASN A 98 -1.60 0.16 -8.41
C ASN A 98 -0.79 -1.15 -8.42
N ASN A 99 0.08 -1.35 -7.43
CA ASN A 99 0.85 -2.60 -7.30
C ASN A 99 -0.11 -3.79 -7.10
N CYS A 100 -1.11 -3.64 -6.24
CA CYS A 100 -2.11 -4.70 -6.05
C CYS A 100 -2.89 -5.02 -7.33
N ALA A 101 -3.32 -4.02 -8.09
CA ALA A 101 -4.00 -4.22 -9.37
C ALA A 101 -3.08 -4.86 -10.43
N ALA A 102 -1.82 -4.44 -10.50
CA ALA A 102 -0.83 -4.93 -11.46
C ALA A 102 -0.41 -6.37 -11.19
N PHE A 103 -0.24 -6.77 -9.92
CA PHE A 103 0.29 -8.08 -9.53
C PHE A 103 -0.79 -9.05 -8.99
N CYS A 104 -2.05 -8.60 -8.85
CA CYS A 104 -3.16 -9.41 -8.37
C CYS A 104 -4.46 -9.12 -9.15
N SER A 105 -4.54 -9.60 -10.40
CA SER A 105 -5.69 -9.41 -11.28
C SER A 105 -7.01 -9.99 -10.75
N GLU A 106 -6.93 -11.04 -9.93
CA GLU A 106 -8.10 -11.70 -9.28
C GLU A 106 -8.91 -10.73 -8.42
N PHE A 107 -8.29 -9.67 -7.89
CA PHE A 107 -8.94 -8.72 -7.00
C PHE A 107 -9.21 -7.36 -7.63
N CYS A 108 -8.88 -7.16 -8.91
CA CYS A 108 -9.27 -5.94 -9.64
C CYS A 108 -10.77 -5.68 -9.54
N HIS A 109 -11.59 -6.74 -9.51
CA HIS A 109 -13.03 -6.63 -9.29
C HIS A 109 -13.39 -6.03 -7.91
N ARG A 110 -12.68 -6.39 -6.84
CA ARG A 110 -12.91 -5.82 -5.50
C ARG A 110 -12.43 -4.37 -5.42
N ILE A 111 -11.32 -4.06 -6.05
CA ILE A 111 -10.83 -2.68 -6.19
C ILE A 111 -11.89 -1.83 -6.90
N SER A 112 -12.48 -2.31 -7.99
CA SER A 112 -13.52 -1.58 -8.73
C SER A 112 -14.85 -1.45 -7.99
N LEU A 113 -15.14 -2.35 -7.05
CA LEU A 113 -16.34 -2.31 -6.21
C LEU A 113 -16.20 -1.39 -5.00
N GLN A 114 -14.98 -1.02 -4.61
CA GLN A 114 -14.77 -0.17 -3.44
C GLN A 114 -15.31 1.24 -3.71
N PRO A 115 -16.29 1.73 -2.93
CA PRO A 115 -16.88 3.04 -3.13
C PRO A 115 -15.83 4.15 -3.10
N GLY A 116 -15.89 5.07 -4.07
CA GLY A 116 -14.99 6.22 -4.16
C GLY A 116 -13.57 5.91 -4.63
N LEU A 117 -13.12 4.65 -4.65
CA LEU A 117 -11.74 4.31 -5.04
C LEU A 117 -11.48 4.61 -6.52
N VAL A 118 -12.37 4.17 -7.42
CA VAL A 118 -12.26 4.45 -8.86
C VAL A 118 -12.35 5.94 -9.13
N ASP A 119 -13.16 6.68 -8.38
CA ASP A 119 -13.27 8.13 -8.53
C ASP A 119 -12.01 8.85 -8.03
N CYS A 120 -11.36 8.36 -6.97
CA CYS A 120 -10.05 8.85 -6.55
C CYS A 120 -9.00 8.61 -7.64
N LEU A 121 -8.92 7.39 -8.19
CA LEU A 121 -8.00 7.08 -9.30
C LEU A 121 -8.24 7.98 -10.52
N LYS A 122 -9.51 8.22 -10.89
CA LYS A 122 -9.88 9.12 -11.99
C LYS A 122 -9.53 10.58 -11.72
N LYS A 123 -9.55 11.03 -10.47
CA LYS A 123 -9.15 12.40 -10.11
C LYS A 123 -7.64 12.59 -10.17
N LEU A 124 -6.88 11.53 -9.92
CA LEU A 124 -5.42 11.54 -9.96
C LEU A 124 -4.86 11.35 -11.39
N ALA A 125 -5.59 10.67 -12.27
CA ALA A 125 -5.22 10.51 -13.67
C ALA A 125 -5.04 11.81 -14.50
N PRO A 126 -5.88 12.86 -14.35
CA PRO A 126 -5.74 14.11 -15.10
C PRO A 126 -4.59 15.00 -14.60
N ASP A 127 -4.11 14.81 -13.37
CA ASP A 127 -3.06 15.67 -12.81
C ASP A 127 -1.65 15.27 -13.23
N GLY A 128 -1.45 14.10 -13.85
CA GLY A 128 -0.23 13.80 -14.61
C GLY A 128 1.10 13.98 -13.85
N CYS A 129 1.09 14.05 -12.52
CA CYS A 129 2.29 14.16 -11.69
C CYS A 129 2.92 12.78 -11.49
N PHE A 130 3.22 12.09 -12.58
CA PHE A 130 4.27 11.07 -12.59
C PHE A 130 5.56 11.77 -13.03
N ASN A 131 6.16 12.58 -12.15
CA ASN A 131 7.50 13.14 -12.35
C ASN A 131 8.44 12.53 -11.32
#